data_AF-A0A960DZW7-F1
#
_entry.id   AF-A0A960DZW7-F1
#
_cell.length_a   1.000
_cell.length_b   1.000
_cell.length_c   1.000
_cell.angle_alpha   90.00
_cell.angle_beta   90.00
_cell.angle_gamma   90.00
#
_symmetry.space_group_name_H-M   'P 1'
#
loop_
_entity.id
_entity.type
_entity.pdbx_description
1 polymer ?
#
loop_
_entity_poly.entity_id
_entity_poly.type
_entity_poly.pdbx_seq_one_letter_code
_entity_poly.pdbx_strand_id
1 'polypeptide(L)'
;MAAAHHDDGLRVGELAEATGLTVRTLHHYESIGLLVASGRSEAGHRRYDVADVDRLYRICLLRDLGLGLPEVARALDDPSWAIGAALDAHLDELDRRLAATAGLRRRVAALARSAADAQHPTTTDLTTLVEEMTMLDTALERRIAILVYADIEAAHAYLARVFGMVGGELTRDDGGTVVHGELEAGDGVIWLHREAPEFALASPQALGGASGMVAVLVDDVDAHHAHAVAEGADIRYEPVDQPYGFREYGARDPEGHLWSFMKPLG
;
A
#
# COMPACT_ATOMS: atom_id res chain seq x y z
N MET A 1 0.69 -10.83 -26.11
CA MET A 1 1.18 -11.95 -26.93
C MET A 1 0.41 -13.19 -26.47
N ALA A 2 -0.47 -13.71 -27.35
CA ALA A 2 -1.22 -14.98 -27.29
C ALA A 2 -1.89 -15.44 -25.97
N ALA A 3 -3.05 -14.87 -25.64
CA ALA A 3 -4.03 -15.60 -24.82
C ALA A 3 -4.75 -16.61 -25.73
N ALA A 4 -4.40 -17.89 -25.59
CA ALA A 4 -5.10 -18.98 -26.26
C ALA A 4 -6.58 -18.99 -25.82
N HIS A 5 -7.51 -19.07 -26.77
CA HIS A 5 -8.91 -19.32 -26.51
C HIS A 5 -9.08 -20.67 -25.77
N HIS A 6 -9.12 -20.62 -24.45
CA HIS A 6 -9.58 -21.75 -23.64
C HIS A 6 -11.10 -21.71 -23.63
N ASP A 7 -11.72 -22.64 -24.36
CA ASP A 7 -13.18 -22.81 -24.46
C ASP A 7 -13.87 -23.07 -23.09
N ASP A 8 -13.08 -23.32 -22.03
CA ASP A 8 -13.51 -23.59 -20.66
C ASP A 8 -13.15 -22.48 -19.63
N GLY A 9 -12.51 -21.38 -20.05
CA GLY A 9 -12.02 -20.32 -19.16
C GLY A 9 -10.83 -20.72 -18.26
N LEU A 10 -10.09 -19.73 -17.76
CA LEU A 10 -8.92 -19.89 -16.90
C LEU A 10 -9.31 -20.24 -15.46
N ARG A 11 -8.52 -21.07 -14.80
CA ARG A 11 -8.60 -21.28 -13.35
C ARG A 11 -7.96 -20.11 -12.62
N VAL A 12 -8.33 -19.92 -11.34
CA VAL A 12 -7.76 -18.85 -10.50
C VAL A 12 -6.23 -18.89 -10.42
N GLY A 13 -5.62 -20.08 -10.39
CA GLY A 13 -4.16 -20.23 -10.39
C GLY A 13 -3.51 -19.84 -11.72
N GLU A 14 -4.13 -20.19 -12.84
CA GLU A 14 -3.65 -19.85 -14.18
C GLU A 14 -3.83 -18.35 -14.44
N LEU A 15 -4.90 -17.75 -13.92
CA LEU A 15 -5.14 -16.32 -13.98
C LEU A 15 -4.12 -15.53 -13.15
N ALA A 16 -3.79 -16.03 -11.95
CA ALA A 16 -2.73 -15.48 -11.10
C ALA A 16 -1.38 -15.50 -11.81
N GLU A 17 -1.00 -16.63 -12.40
CA GLU A 17 0.25 -16.77 -13.15
C GLU A 17 0.30 -15.85 -14.38
N ALA A 18 -0.79 -15.77 -15.15
CA ALA A 18 -0.86 -14.93 -16.35
C ALA A 18 -0.79 -13.43 -16.08
N THR A 19 -1.13 -12.99 -14.86
CA THR A 19 -1.18 -11.58 -14.47
C THR A 19 -0.10 -11.18 -13.47
N GLY A 20 0.68 -12.14 -12.95
CA GLY A 20 1.66 -11.90 -11.90
C GLY A 20 1.07 -11.58 -10.53
N LEU A 21 -0.25 -11.71 -10.36
CA LEU A 21 -0.95 -11.50 -9.10
C LEU A 21 -0.99 -12.78 -8.27
N THR A 22 -1.20 -12.64 -6.96
CA THR A 22 -1.41 -13.81 -6.10
C THR A 22 -2.86 -14.29 -6.18
N VAL A 23 -3.10 -15.60 -5.98
CA VAL A 23 -4.45 -16.16 -5.83
C VAL A 23 -5.23 -15.47 -4.69
N ARG A 24 -4.53 -15.05 -3.62
CA ARG A 24 -5.09 -14.29 -2.51
C ARG A 24 -5.63 -12.94 -2.97
N THR A 25 -4.90 -12.21 -3.81
CA THR A 25 -5.34 -10.94 -4.41
C THR A 25 -6.57 -11.13 -5.27
N LEU A 26 -6.62 -12.19 -6.08
CA LEU A 26 -7.80 -12.49 -6.92
C LEU A 26 -9.04 -12.82 -6.08
N HIS A 27 -8.90 -13.58 -5.00
CA HIS A 27 -10.01 -13.82 -4.07
C HIS A 27 -10.46 -12.54 -3.35
N HIS A 28 -9.52 -11.64 -3.03
CA HIS A 28 -9.87 -10.34 -2.47
C HIS A 28 -10.66 -9.48 -3.46
N TYR A 29 -10.23 -9.40 -4.73
CA TYR A 29 -10.99 -8.69 -5.77
C TYR A 29 -12.38 -9.26 -5.97
N GLU A 30 -12.55 -10.57 -5.85
CA GLU A 30 -13.87 -11.20 -5.88
C GLU A 30 -14.70 -10.87 -4.64
N SER A 31 -14.10 -10.85 -3.43
CA SER A 31 -14.83 -10.54 -2.20
C SER A 31 -15.38 -9.12 -2.17
N ILE A 32 -14.67 -8.18 -2.80
CA ILE A 32 -15.11 -6.78 -2.94
C ILE A 32 -15.91 -6.54 -4.22
N GLY A 33 -16.22 -7.58 -5.00
CA GLY A 33 -16.99 -7.50 -6.24
C GLY A 33 -16.27 -6.84 -7.42
N LEU A 34 -14.97 -6.57 -7.29
CA LEU A 34 -14.17 -5.90 -8.32
C LEU A 34 -13.89 -6.82 -9.51
N LEU A 35 -13.70 -8.11 -9.29
CA LEU A 35 -13.57 -9.14 -10.34
C LEU A 35 -14.37 -10.38 -9.93
N VAL A 36 -15.41 -10.71 -10.68
CA VAL A 36 -16.26 -11.89 -10.42
C VAL A 36 -16.01 -12.92 -11.53
N ALA A 37 -15.83 -14.18 -11.15
CA ALA A 37 -15.66 -15.25 -12.14
C ALA A 37 -16.93 -15.42 -12.99
N SER A 38 -16.78 -15.37 -14.31
CA SER A 38 -17.90 -15.53 -15.25
C SER A 38 -18.53 -16.92 -15.22
N GLY A 39 -17.82 -17.94 -14.72
CA GLY A 39 -18.36 -19.28 -14.63
C GLY A 39 -17.78 -20.15 -13.52
N ARG A 40 -18.33 -21.37 -13.42
CA ARG A 40 -17.81 -22.45 -12.59
C ARG A 40 -17.78 -23.73 -13.40
N SER A 41 -16.74 -24.55 -13.20
CA SER A 41 -16.66 -25.90 -13.75
C SER A 41 -17.72 -26.81 -13.12
N GLU A 42 -17.99 -27.98 -13.74
CA GLU A 42 -18.87 -29.01 -13.16
C GLU A 42 -18.46 -29.44 -11.74
N ALA A 43 -17.16 -29.41 -11.42
CA ALA A 43 -16.63 -29.70 -10.09
C ALA A 43 -16.71 -28.51 -9.10
N GLY A 44 -17.39 -27.42 -9.45
CA GLY A 44 -17.62 -26.24 -8.58
C GLY A 44 -16.52 -25.17 -8.55
N HIS A 45 -15.37 -25.42 -9.20
CA HIS A 45 -14.24 -24.50 -9.26
C HIS A 45 -14.51 -23.29 -10.17
N ARG A 46 -14.01 -22.12 -9.79
CA ARG A 46 -14.11 -20.86 -10.56
C ARG A 46 -13.47 -20.98 -11.95
N ARG A 47 -14.07 -20.29 -12.93
CA ARG A 47 -13.60 -20.15 -14.30
C ARG A 47 -13.73 -18.70 -14.75
N TYR A 48 -12.64 -18.17 -15.29
CA TYR A 48 -12.54 -16.80 -15.76
C TYR A 48 -12.44 -16.77 -17.28
N ASP A 49 -13.37 -16.08 -17.93
CA ASP A 49 -13.37 -15.98 -19.38
C ASP A 49 -12.47 -14.83 -19.88
N VAL A 50 -12.52 -14.54 -21.18
CA VAL A 50 -11.71 -13.47 -21.78
C VAL A 50 -12.13 -12.08 -21.26
N ALA A 51 -13.42 -11.86 -20.97
CA ALA A 51 -13.89 -10.58 -20.45
C ALA A 51 -13.42 -10.35 -19.01
N ASP A 52 -13.33 -11.41 -18.20
CA ASP A 52 -12.76 -11.37 -16.85
C ASP A 52 -11.28 -11.00 -16.90
N VAL A 53 -10.54 -11.59 -17.84
CA VAL A 53 -9.11 -11.29 -18.06
C VAL A 53 -8.92 -9.83 -18.47
N ASP A 54 -9.73 -9.33 -19.41
CA ASP A 54 -9.69 -7.93 -19.85
C ASP A 54 -10.02 -6.97 -18.70
N ARG A 55 -11.02 -7.31 -17.87
CA ARG A 55 -11.35 -6.55 -16.66
C ARG A 55 -10.18 -6.54 -15.68
N LEU A 56 -9.52 -7.68 -15.47
CA LEU A 56 -8.36 -7.79 -14.60
C LEU A 56 -7.17 -6.95 -15.09
N TYR A 57 -6.88 -6.95 -16.39
CA TYR A 57 -5.85 -6.08 -16.95
C TYR A 57 -6.17 -4.59 -16.76
N ARG A 58 -7.46 -4.20 -16.85
CA ARG A 58 -7.88 -2.82 -16.55
C ARG A 58 -7.71 -2.49 -15.06
N ILE A 59 -8.00 -3.43 -14.16
CA ILE A 59 -7.75 -3.27 -12.71
C ILE A 59 -6.26 -3.05 -12.46
N CYS A 60 -5.39 -3.89 -13.03
CA CYS A 60 -3.94 -3.77 -12.88
C CYS A 60 -3.44 -2.43 -13.42
N LEU A 61 -3.85 -2.04 -14.62
CA LEU A 61 -3.46 -0.77 -15.22
C LEU A 61 -3.85 0.42 -14.34
N LEU A 62 -5.09 0.48 -13.85
CA LEU A 62 -5.55 1.59 -13.02
C LEU A 62 -4.85 1.62 -11.65
N ARG A 63 -4.52 0.45 -11.09
CA ARG A 63 -3.70 0.34 -9.88
C ARG A 63 -2.28 0.84 -10.09
N ASP A 64 -1.65 0.48 -11.22
CA ASP A 64 -0.30 0.95 -11.58
C ASP A 64 -0.27 2.46 -11.85
N LEU A 65 -1.39 3.03 -12.30
CA LEU A 65 -1.59 4.49 -12.43
C LEU A 65 -1.82 5.20 -11.08
N GLY A 66 -1.84 4.46 -9.96
CA GLY A 66 -1.88 5.01 -8.60
C GLY A 66 -3.28 5.14 -8.00
N LEU A 67 -4.32 4.58 -8.63
CA LEU A 67 -5.68 4.65 -8.11
C LEU A 67 -5.91 3.64 -6.98
N GLY A 68 -6.70 4.02 -5.98
CA GLY A 68 -7.19 3.10 -4.95
C GLY A 68 -8.25 2.14 -5.50
N LEU A 69 -8.42 0.95 -4.91
CA LEU A 69 -9.43 -0.03 -5.36
C LEU A 69 -10.87 0.53 -5.50
N PRO A 70 -11.35 1.45 -4.62
CA PRO A 70 -12.67 2.07 -4.80
C PRO A 70 -12.75 2.99 -6.03
N GLU A 71 -11.65 3.67 -6.39
CA GLU A 71 -11.56 4.48 -7.59
C GLU A 71 -11.50 3.61 -8.84
N VAL A 72 -10.78 2.49 -8.77
CA VAL A 72 -10.76 1.47 -9.81
C VAL A 72 -12.15 0.91 -10.05
N ALA A 73 -12.91 0.56 -9.00
CA ALA A 73 -14.29 0.09 -9.13
C ALA A 73 -15.17 1.10 -9.88
N ARG A 74 -15.17 2.36 -9.44
CA ARG A 74 -15.90 3.45 -10.10
C ARG A 74 -15.48 3.65 -11.57
N ALA A 75 -14.18 3.57 -11.84
CA ALA A 75 -13.61 3.71 -13.18
C ALA A 75 -13.98 2.57 -14.13
N LEU A 76 -14.20 1.37 -13.59
CA LEU A 76 -14.65 0.23 -14.37
C LEU A 76 -16.15 0.30 -14.69
N ASP A 77 -16.94 0.95 -13.84
CA ASP A 77 -18.39 1.14 -13.99
C ASP A 77 -18.75 2.35 -14.86
N ASP A 78 -17.87 3.36 -14.96
CA ASP A 78 -17.93 4.46 -15.94
C ASP A 78 -16.63 4.57 -16.76
N PRO A 79 -16.57 3.92 -17.95
CA PRO A 79 -15.38 3.91 -18.79
C PRO A 79 -14.99 5.27 -19.38
N SER A 80 -15.93 6.21 -19.43
CA SER A 80 -15.77 7.48 -20.18
C SER A 80 -15.08 8.57 -19.35
N TRP A 81 -15.17 8.48 -18.02
CA TRP A 81 -14.70 9.53 -17.12
C TRP A 81 -13.31 9.27 -16.50
N ALA A 82 -12.96 8.02 -16.22
CA ALA A 82 -11.83 7.74 -15.33
C ALA A 82 -10.50 7.34 -16.01
N ILE A 83 -10.52 6.66 -17.16
CA ILE A 83 -9.26 6.24 -17.83
C ILE A 83 -8.53 7.45 -18.41
N GLY A 84 -9.25 8.39 -19.04
CA GLY A 84 -8.64 9.60 -19.61
C GLY A 84 -7.94 10.44 -18.54
N ALA A 85 -8.65 10.77 -17.46
CA ALA A 85 -8.08 11.56 -16.37
C ALA A 85 -6.91 10.85 -15.65
N ALA A 86 -6.98 9.53 -15.46
CA ALA A 86 -5.87 8.76 -14.88
C ALA A 86 -4.64 8.72 -15.80
N LEU A 87 -4.84 8.56 -17.10
CA LEU A 87 -3.77 8.60 -18.09
C LEU A 87 -3.18 10.01 -18.20
N ASP A 88 -4.00 11.06 -18.20
CA ASP A 88 -3.54 12.46 -18.23
C ASP A 88 -2.71 12.78 -16.97
N ALA A 89 -3.16 12.39 -15.78
CA ALA A 89 -2.40 12.57 -14.55
C ALA A 89 -1.07 11.81 -14.56
N HIS A 90 -1.03 10.62 -15.15
CA HIS A 90 0.21 9.86 -15.30
C HIS A 90 1.14 10.46 -16.37
N LEU A 91 0.59 10.98 -17.47
CA LEU A 91 1.35 11.73 -18.46
C LEU A 91 1.98 12.99 -17.83
N ASP A 92 1.23 13.73 -17.00
CA ASP A 92 1.74 14.88 -16.25
C ASP A 92 2.88 14.49 -15.29
N GLU A 93 2.79 13.34 -14.62
CA GLU A 93 3.87 12.80 -13.79
C GLU A 93 5.10 12.42 -14.63
N LEU A 94 4.90 11.71 -15.75
CA LEU A 94 5.98 11.34 -16.67
C LEU A 94 6.67 12.57 -17.26
N ASP A 95 5.91 13.60 -17.64
CA ASP A 95 6.43 14.86 -18.14
C ASP A 95 7.21 15.63 -17.07
N ARG A 96 6.75 15.63 -15.82
CA ARG A 96 7.52 16.18 -14.68
C ARG A 96 8.84 15.44 -14.47
N ARG A 97 8.84 14.10 -14.51
CA ARG A 97 10.06 13.27 -14.41
C ARG A 97 11.03 13.53 -15.56
N LEU A 98 10.52 13.62 -16.79
CA LEU A 98 11.30 13.93 -17.99
C LEU A 98 11.95 15.32 -17.88
N ALA A 99 11.19 16.34 -17.48
CA ALA A 99 11.67 17.70 -17.33
C ALA A 99 12.78 17.80 -16.27
N ALA A 100 12.58 17.16 -15.12
CA ALA A 100 13.57 17.08 -14.05
C ALA A 100 14.85 16.37 -14.53
N THR A 101 14.72 15.20 -15.16
CA THR A 101 15.85 14.39 -15.65
C THR A 101 16.65 15.15 -16.70
N ALA A 102 15.96 15.85 -17.60
CA ALA A 102 16.59 16.73 -18.58
C ALA A 102 17.35 17.88 -17.92
N GLY A 103 16.84 18.43 -16.81
CA GLY A 103 17.51 19.44 -15.98
C GLY A 103 18.83 18.94 -15.41
N LEU A 104 18.80 17.80 -14.73
CA LEU A 104 19.99 17.18 -14.16
C LEU A 104 21.03 16.86 -15.22
N ARG A 105 20.62 16.22 -16.33
CA ARG A 105 21.52 15.95 -17.47
C ARG A 105 22.23 17.20 -17.95
N ARG A 106 21.52 18.33 -18.08
CA ARG A 106 22.13 19.60 -18.51
C ARG A 106 23.21 20.08 -17.55
N ARG A 107 22.99 19.94 -16.23
CA ARG A 107 23.97 20.32 -15.21
C ARG A 107 25.17 19.39 -15.15
N VAL A 108 24.96 18.07 -15.16
CA VAL A 108 26.04 17.07 -15.28
C VAL A 108 26.90 17.39 -16.49
N ALA A 109 26.28 17.66 -17.64
CA ALA A 109 27.01 17.99 -18.86
C ALA A 109 27.77 19.33 -18.77
N ALA A 110 27.25 20.31 -18.03
CA ALA A 110 27.94 21.59 -17.80
C ALA A 110 29.17 21.41 -16.90
N LEU A 111 29.06 20.65 -15.82
CA LEU A 111 30.17 20.34 -14.92
C LEU A 111 31.23 19.47 -15.60
N ALA A 112 30.82 18.49 -16.41
CA ALA A 112 31.73 17.68 -17.22
C ALA A 112 32.53 18.54 -18.21
N ARG A 113 31.91 19.55 -18.84
CA ARG A 113 32.61 20.51 -19.70
C ARG A 113 33.58 21.40 -18.92
N SER A 114 33.14 21.96 -17.79
CA SER A 114 34.01 22.76 -16.91
C SER A 114 35.25 22.00 -16.47
N ALA A 115 35.08 20.74 -16.04
CA ALA A 115 36.17 19.88 -15.63
C ALA A 115 37.14 19.57 -16.78
N ALA A 116 36.64 19.41 -18.02
CA ALA A 116 37.47 19.23 -19.21
C ALA A 116 38.30 20.48 -19.55
N ASP A 117 37.80 21.67 -19.25
CA ASP A 117 38.50 22.95 -19.42
C ASP A 117 39.47 23.27 -18.25
N ALA A 118 39.89 22.25 -17.49
CA ALA A 118 40.74 22.31 -16.30
C ALA A 118 40.21 23.20 -15.16
N GLN A 119 38.93 23.59 -15.21
CA GLN A 119 38.23 24.24 -14.12
C GLN A 119 37.57 23.19 -13.22
N HIS A 120 38.11 23.01 -12.02
CA HIS A 120 37.53 22.11 -11.04
C HIS A 120 36.15 22.63 -10.60
N PRO A 121 35.11 21.78 -10.64
CA PRO A 121 33.82 22.09 -10.02
C PRO A 121 34.02 22.50 -8.57
N THR A 122 33.31 23.54 -8.13
CA THR A 122 33.36 23.94 -6.73
C THR A 122 32.66 22.91 -5.85
N THR A 123 32.94 22.90 -4.55
CA THR A 123 32.21 22.06 -3.59
C THR A 123 30.70 22.33 -3.65
N THR A 124 30.28 23.59 -3.83
CA THR A 124 28.87 23.96 -3.98
C THR A 124 28.23 23.34 -5.23
N ASP A 125 28.95 23.30 -6.35
CA ASP A 125 28.47 22.67 -7.58
C ASP A 125 28.25 21.17 -7.40
N LEU A 126 29.17 20.50 -6.70
CA LEU A 126 29.10 19.07 -6.42
C LEU A 126 27.99 18.74 -5.41
N THR A 127 27.83 19.54 -4.35
CA THR A 127 26.75 19.36 -3.36
C THR A 127 25.38 19.57 -3.99
N THR A 128 25.20 20.64 -4.78
CA THR A 128 23.94 20.92 -5.49
C THR A 128 23.61 19.78 -6.46
N LEU A 129 24.61 19.23 -7.15
CA LEU A 129 24.41 18.10 -8.05
C LEU A 129 23.95 16.84 -7.29
N VAL A 130 24.60 16.51 -6.17
CA VAL A 130 24.22 15.37 -5.33
C VAL A 130 22.80 15.55 -4.80
N GLU A 131 22.46 16.73 -4.29
CA GLU A 131 21.11 17.06 -3.81
C GLU A 131 20.08 16.88 -4.93
N GLU A 132 20.33 17.39 -6.14
CA GLU A 132 19.39 17.27 -7.25
C GLU A 132 19.31 15.85 -7.82
N MET A 133 20.38 15.07 -7.77
CA MET A 133 20.33 13.62 -8.07
C MET A 133 19.46 12.89 -7.05
N THR A 134 19.62 13.19 -5.76
CA THR A 134 18.80 12.61 -4.68
C THR A 134 17.33 13.05 -4.76
N MET A 135 17.07 14.30 -5.17
CA MET A 135 15.71 14.85 -5.32
C MET A 135 14.99 14.35 -6.59
N LEU A 136 15.72 13.86 -7.59
CA LEU A 136 15.15 13.26 -8.81
C LEU A 136 14.79 11.79 -8.65
N ASP A 137 15.52 11.08 -7.80
CA ASP A 137 15.17 9.72 -7.35
C ASP A 137 14.03 9.72 -6.32
N THR A 138 13.49 10.88 -5.91
CA THR A 138 12.41 10.98 -4.92
C THR A 138 11.10 11.48 -5.54
N ALA A 139 10.52 10.67 -6.43
CA ALA A 139 9.09 10.43 -6.23
C ALA A 139 9.00 9.66 -4.90
N LEU A 140 8.22 10.13 -3.92
CA LEU A 140 7.93 9.30 -2.76
C LEU A 140 7.20 8.04 -3.26
N GLU A 141 7.93 6.94 -3.44
CA GLU A 141 7.39 5.72 -4.07
C GLU A 141 6.36 5.04 -3.17
N ARG A 142 6.59 5.05 -1.85
CA ARG A 142 5.72 4.44 -0.85
C ARG A 142 5.96 5.02 0.54
N ARG A 143 4.90 5.18 1.33
CA ARG A 143 5.00 5.45 2.77
C ARG A 143 4.92 4.14 3.55
N ILE A 144 5.92 3.87 4.39
CA ILE A 144 5.92 2.75 5.33
C ILE A 144 5.85 3.31 6.75
N ALA A 145 4.90 2.83 7.55
CA ALA A 145 4.86 3.13 8.97
C ALA A 145 5.69 2.10 9.73
N ILE A 146 6.50 2.57 10.68
CA ILE A 146 7.22 1.69 11.61
C ILE A 146 6.60 1.87 12.99
N LEU A 147 6.13 0.77 13.58
CA LEU A 147 5.60 0.73 14.93
C LEU A 147 6.52 -0.09 15.81
N VAL A 148 6.77 0.41 17.02
CA VAL A 148 7.68 -0.22 17.98
C VAL A 148 6.89 -0.99 19.02
N TYR A 149 7.24 -2.25 19.22
CA TYR A 149 6.64 -3.15 20.19
C TYR A 149 7.70 -3.84 21.05
N ALA A 150 7.38 -4.12 22.31
CA ALA A 150 8.15 -4.99 23.18
C ALA A 150 7.98 -6.47 22.78
N ASP A 151 6.77 -6.87 22.36
CA ASP A 151 6.45 -8.21 21.85
C ASP A 151 5.84 -8.13 20.44
N ILE A 152 6.71 -8.19 19.42
CA ILE A 152 6.32 -8.13 18.01
C ILE A 152 5.38 -9.28 17.64
N GLU A 153 5.62 -10.49 18.16
CA GLU A 153 4.85 -11.68 17.75
C GLU A 153 3.42 -11.61 18.28
N ALA A 154 3.25 -11.18 19.54
CA ALA A 154 1.93 -10.94 20.10
C ALA A 154 1.21 -9.78 19.40
N ALA A 155 1.91 -8.68 19.11
CA ALA A 155 1.36 -7.53 18.41
C ALA A 155 0.91 -7.90 16.99
N HIS A 156 1.75 -8.61 16.24
CA HIS A 156 1.44 -9.08 14.88
C HIS A 156 0.17 -9.94 14.85
N ALA A 157 0.09 -10.94 15.73
CA ALA A 157 -1.07 -11.80 15.85
C ALA A 157 -2.33 -11.04 16.28
N TYR A 158 -2.21 -10.06 17.18
CA TYR A 158 -3.32 -9.21 17.60
C TYR A 158 -3.81 -8.34 16.44
N LEU A 159 -2.92 -7.59 15.77
CA LEU A 159 -3.29 -6.65 14.73
C LEU A 159 -3.92 -7.37 13.52
N ALA A 160 -3.44 -8.56 13.19
CA ALA A 160 -4.04 -9.37 12.14
C ALA A 160 -5.44 -9.87 12.51
N ARG A 161 -5.61 -10.40 13.73
CA ARG A 161 -6.89 -10.96 14.18
C ARG A 161 -7.95 -9.88 14.45
N VAL A 162 -7.58 -8.84 15.18
CA VAL A 162 -8.50 -7.84 15.76
C VAL A 162 -8.78 -6.71 14.79
N PHE A 163 -7.78 -6.24 14.04
CA PHE A 163 -7.92 -5.15 13.08
C PHE A 163 -7.91 -5.62 11.62
N GLY A 164 -8.00 -6.93 11.39
CA GLY A 164 -8.15 -7.51 10.05
C GLY A 164 -6.95 -7.29 9.13
N MET A 165 -5.77 -6.95 9.67
CA MET A 165 -4.55 -6.82 8.88
C MET A 165 -4.08 -8.18 8.37
N VAL A 166 -3.33 -8.20 7.28
CA VAL A 166 -2.73 -9.45 6.80
C VAL A 166 -1.35 -9.61 7.42
N GLY A 167 -1.14 -10.73 8.11
CA GLY A 167 0.17 -11.14 8.60
C GLY A 167 1.18 -11.33 7.46
N GLY A 168 2.25 -10.51 7.47
CA GLY A 168 3.44 -10.69 6.63
C GLY A 168 4.53 -11.50 7.32
N GLU A 169 5.76 -11.40 6.82
CA GLU A 169 6.92 -12.14 7.33
C GLU A 169 7.29 -11.71 8.76
N LEU A 170 7.80 -12.66 9.55
CA LEU A 170 8.41 -12.42 10.86
C LEU A 170 9.86 -12.90 10.84
N THR A 171 10.81 -11.97 10.94
CA THR A 171 12.24 -12.27 10.99
C THR A 171 12.70 -12.50 12.42
N ARG A 172 13.51 -13.55 12.63
CA ARG A 172 14.06 -13.94 13.93
C ARG A 172 15.58 -13.85 13.94
N ASP A 173 16.15 -13.57 15.10
CA ASP A 173 17.59 -13.68 15.33
C ASP A 173 18.04 -15.15 15.53
N ASP A 174 19.34 -15.37 15.70
CA ASP A 174 19.93 -16.70 15.94
C ASP A 174 19.40 -17.37 17.23
N GLY A 175 18.85 -16.58 18.15
CA GLY A 175 18.22 -17.04 19.38
C GLY A 175 16.74 -17.41 19.21
N GLY A 176 16.16 -17.23 18.02
CA GLY A 176 14.76 -17.48 17.72
C GLY A 176 13.80 -16.36 18.15
N THR A 177 14.33 -15.23 18.63
CA THR A 177 13.51 -14.08 19.04
C THR A 177 13.10 -13.27 17.82
N VAL A 178 11.83 -12.87 17.73
CA VAL A 178 11.36 -12.00 16.64
C VAL A 178 12.00 -10.61 16.80
N VAL A 179 12.67 -10.14 15.75
CA VAL A 179 13.34 -8.83 15.72
C VAL A 179 12.72 -7.85 14.73
N HIS A 180 11.94 -8.38 13.77
CA HIS A 180 11.23 -7.61 12.78
C HIS A 180 9.96 -8.35 12.35
N GLY A 181 8.91 -7.61 12.00
CA GLY A 181 7.69 -8.18 11.45
C GLY A 181 7.03 -7.25 10.44
N GLU A 182 6.22 -7.82 9.56
CA GLU A 182 5.45 -7.07 8.57
C GLU A 182 3.95 -7.34 8.69
N LEU A 183 3.14 -6.30 8.47
CA LEU A 183 1.70 -6.37 8.33
C LEU A 183 1.26 -5.61 7.07
N GLU A 184 0.44 -6.23 6.23
CA GLU A 184 -0.22 -5.51 5.13
C GLU A 184 -1.50 -4.84 5.65
N ALA A 185 -1.66 -3.55 5.31
CA ALA A 185 -2.83 -2.75 5.63
C ALA A 185 -3.30 -2.02 4.36
N GLY A 186 -4.28 -2.61 3.66
CA GLY A 186 -4.72 -2.12 2.36
C GLY A 186 -3.62 -2.27 1.31
N ASP A 187 -3.17 -1.15 0.74
CA ASP A 187 -2.04 -1.09 -0.21
C ASP A 187 -0.70 -0.74 0.44
N GLY A 188 -0.68 -0.48 1.75
CA GLY A 188 0.50 -0.19 2.55
C GLY A 188 1.06 -1.41 3.27
N VAL A 189 2.32 -1.30 3.71
CA VAL A 189 2.91 -2.21 4.69
C VAL A 189 3.23 -1.42 5.96
N ILE A 190 3.01 -2.05 7.10
CA ILE A 190 3.43 -1.58 8.41
C ILE A 190 4.55 -2.51 8.86
N TRP A 191 5.68 -1.93 9.23
CA TRP A 191 6.80 -2.64 9.81
C TRP A 191 6.72 -2.58 11.34
N LEU A 192 6.95 -3.72 11.95
CA LEU A 192 7.04 -3.91 13.39
C LEU A 192 8.52 -4.00 13.74
N HIS A 193 8.93 -3.16 14.69
CA HIS A 193 10.29 -3.13 15.18
C HIS A 193 10.31 -3.34 16.69
N ARG A 194 11.35 -3.97 17.19
CA ARG A 194 11.54 -4.17 18.63
C ARG A 194 11.95 -2.85 19.30
N GLU A 195 11.80 -2.76 20.60
CA GLU A 195 12.47 -1.70 21.35
C GLU A 195 13.99 -1.77 21.14
N ALA A 196 14.59 -0.60 20.88
CA ALA A 196 16.01 -0.43 20.61
C ALA A 196 16.49 0.90 21.22
N PRO A 197 16.89 0.90 22.50
CA PRO A 197 17.34 2.09 23.22
C PRO A 197 18.49 2.84 22.54
N GLU A 198 19.36 2.11 21.83
CA GLU A 198 20.47 2.64 21.04
C GLU A 198 20.02 3.56 19.89
N PHE A 199 18.77 3.41 19.42
CA PHE A 199 18.13 4.26 18.41
C PHE A 199 17.01 5.12 18.99
N ALA A 200 16.88 5.18 20.32
CA ALA A 200 15.77 5.84 21.02
C ALA A 200 14.37 5.36 20.56
N LEU A 201 14.25 4.07 20.24
CA LEU A 201 12.99 3.42 19.87
C LEU A 201 12.40 2.70 21.08
N ALA A 202 11.18 3.07 21.46
CA ALA A 202 10.44 2.48 22.58
C ALA A 202 8.96 2.35 22.24
N SER A 203 8.30 1.34 22.81
CA SER A 203 6.85 1.15 22.68
C SER A 203 6.07 2.24 23.47
N PRO A 204 4.80 2.50 23.14
CA PRO A 204 3.95 3.36 23.96
C PRO A 204 3.79 2.83 25.39
N GLN A 205 3.85 1.51 25.60
CA GLN A 205 3.79 0.89 26.92
C GLN A 205 4.99 1.31 27.77
N ALA A 206 6.21 1.23 27.23
CA ALA A 206 7.42 1.66 27.93
C ALA A 206 7.47 3.17 28.18
N LEU A 207 6.89 3.97 27.28
CA LEU A 207 6.83 5.43 27.40
C LEU A 207 5.66 5.93 28.28
N GLY A 208 4.69 5.07 28.60
CA GLY A 208 3.46 5.47 29.29
C GLY A 208 2.49 6.29 28.42
N GLY A 209 2.67 6.28 27.10
CA GLY A 209 1.83 7.01 26.15
C GLY A 209 2.34 6.92 24.71
N ALA A 210 1.41 7.04 23.76
CA ALA A 210 1.73 7.09 22.33
C ALA A 210 2.04 8.53 21.90
N SER A 211 3.08 8.71 21.09
CA SER A 211 3.46 10.00 20.49
C SER A 211 2.75 10.28 19.15
N GLY A 212 2.01 9.31 18.64
CA GLY A 212 1.28 9.39 17.38
C GLY A 212 0.14 8.38 17.30
N MET A 213 -0.54 8.37 16.15
CA MET A 213 -1.68 7.51 15.84
C MET A 213 -1.60 7.07 14.38
N VAL A 214 -2.05 5.85 14.11
CA VAL A 214 -2.23 5.35 12.74
C VAL A 214 -3.69 5.44 12.35
N ALA A 215 -3.96 6.10 11.23
CA ALA A 215 -5.29 6.16 10.63
C ALA A 215 -5.35 5.23 9.41
N VAL A 216 -6.38 4.39 9.35
CA VAL A 216 -6.60 3.39 8.31
C VAL A 216 -7.97 3.59 7.69
N LEU A 217 -8.04 3.66 6.37
CA LEU A 217 -9.33 3.68 5.68
C LEU A 217 -9.92 2.27 5.62
N VAL A 218 -11.21 2.15 5.93
CA VAL A 218 -11.95 0.89 5.87
C VAL A 218 -13.23 1.04 5.06
N ASP A 219 -13.69 -0.05 4.45
CA ASP A 219 -14.88 -0.04 3.60
C ASP A 219 -16.17 0.20 4.41
N ASP A 220 -16.22 -0.29 5.64
CA ASP A 220 -17.34 -0.14 6.56
C ASP A 220 -16.82 -0.01 8.00
N VAL A 221 -16.95 1.20 8.54
CA VAL A 221 -16.45 1.56 9.87
C VAL A 221 -17.22 0.83 10.97
N ASP A 222 -18.54 0.67 10.81
CA ASP A 222 -19.39 0.02 11.80
C ASP A 222 -19.16 -1.48 11.84
N ALA A 223 -19.03 -2.11 10.67
CA ALA A 223 -18.73 -3.54 10.58
C ALA A 223 -17.32 -3.85 11.12
N HIS A 224 -16.33 -3.03 10.76
CA HIS A 224 -14.96 -3.19 11.28
C HIS A 224 -14.90 -2.98 12.80
N HIS A 225 -15.62 -1.98 13.30
CA HIS A 225 -15.78 -1.76 14.74
C HIS A 225 -16.41 -2.96 15.45
N ALA A 226 -17.53 -3.48 14.93
CA ALA A 226 -18.21 -4.63 15.52
C ALA A 226 -17.30 -5.87 15.59
N HIS A 227 -16.50 -6.10 14.55
CA HIS A 227 -15.46 -7.14 14.55
C HIS A 227 -14.41 -6.91 15.65
N ALA A 228 -13.84 -5.70 15.72
CA ALA A 228 -12.85 -5.35 16.72
C ALA A 228 -13.37 -5.52 18.16
N VAL A 229 -14.63 -5.13 18.43
CA VAL A 229 -15.29 -5.36 19.72
C VAL A 229 -15.46 -6.84 20.01
N ALA A 230 -15.89 -7.65 19.04
CA ALA A 230 -16.06 -9.09 19.22
C ALA A 230 -14.73 -9.80 19.54
N GLU A 231 -13.62 -9.30 18.99
CA GLU A 231 -12.26 -9.78 19.25
C GLU A 231 -11.62 -9.18 20.52
N GLY A 232 -12.34 -8.33 21.25
CA GLY A 232 -11.93 -7.80 22.55
C GLY A 232 -11.01 -6.57 22.48
N ALA A 233 -11.12 -5.75 21.43
CA ALA A 233 -10.35 -4.52 21.32
C ALA A 233 -10.65 -3.50 22.43
N ASP A 234 -9.65 -2.74 22.85
CA ASP A 234 -9.82 -1.55 23.69
C ASP A 234 -10.34 -0.39 22.83
N ILE A 235 -11.66 -0.18 22.83
CA ILE A 235 -12.31 0.91 22.09
C ILE A 235 -12.19 2.23 22.85
N ARG A 236 -11.62 3.24 22.19
CA ARG A 236 -11.38 4.58 22.75
C ARG A 236 -12.58 5.49 22.54
N TYR A 237 -13.25 5.37 21.39
CA TYR A 237 -14.53 6.00 21.10
C TYR A 237 -15.26 5.22 20.01
N GLU A 238 -16.57 5.15 20.13
CA GLU A 238 -17.50 4.46 19.22
C GLU A 238 -17.57 5.14 17.83
N PRO A 239 -18.04 4.45 16.79
CA PRO A 239 -18.24 5.02 15.46
C PRO A 239 -19.06 6.32 15.47
N VAL A 240 -18.44 7.40 15.00
CA VAL A 240 -19.02 8.75 14.99
C VAL A 240 -18.72 9.47 13.68
N ASP A 241 -19.69 10.25 13.21
CA ASP A 241 -19.53 11.13 12.06
C ASP A 241 -18.83 12.42 12.50
N GLN A 242 -17.67 12.69 11.91
CA GLN A 242 -16.82 13.81 12.23
C GLN A 242 -17.14 15.03 11.38
N PRO A 243 -16.95 16.26 11.91
CA PRO A 243 -17.25 17.50 11.19
C PRO A 243 -16.38 17.71 9.94
N TYR A 244 -15.27 16.99 9.82
CA TYR A 244 -14.37 17.02 8.65
C TYR A 244 -14.72 15.96 7.58
N GLY A 245 -15.91 15.35 7.65
CA GLY A 245 -16.46 14.55 6.56
C GLY A 245 -16.07 13.07 6.59
N PHE A 246 -15.78 12.51 7.75
CA PHE A 246 -15.47 11.08 7.90
C PHE A 246 -16.33 10.45 8.97
N ARG A 247 -16.76 9.21 8.77
CA ARG A 247 -17.18 8.32 9.84
C ARG A 247 -15.94 7.61 10.37
N GLU A 248 -15.73 7.56 11.68
CA GLU A 248 -14.56 6.87 12.25
C GLU A 248 -14.80 6.37 13.68
N TYR A 249 -14.00 5.40 14.10
CA TYR A 249 -13.89 4.98 15.50
C TYR A 249 -12.43 4.84 15.92
N GLY A 250 -12.16 4.94 17.22
CA GLY A 250 -10.81 4.85 17.76
C GLY A 250 -10.60 3.61 18.60
N ALA A 251 -9.41 3.01 18.51
CA ALA A 251 -9.02 1.88 19.33
C ALA A 251 -7.58 2.02 19.85
N ARG A 252 -7.26 1.20 20.84
CA ARG A 252 -5.92 1.00 21.36
C ARG A 252 -5.52 -0.46 21.21
N ASP A 253 -4.26 -0.70 20.89
CA ASP A 253 -3.71 -2.06 20.80
C ASP A 253 -3.03 -2.50 22.13
N PRO A 254 -2.52 -3.74 22.24
CA PRO A 254 -2.03 -4.30 23.50
C PRO A 254 -0.92 -3.49 24.18
N GLU A 255 -0.13 -2.75 23.40
CA GLU A 255 0.99 -1.96 23.92
C GLU A 255 0.71 -0.46 23.92
N GLY A 256 -0.50 -0.05 23.54
CA GLY A 256 -0.95 1.32 23.73
C GLY A 256 -0.84 2.22 22.50
N HIS A 257 -0.52 1.70 21.32
CA HIS A 257 -0.62 2.51 20.09
C HIS A 257 -2.07 2.88 19.85
N LEU A 258 -2.26 4.08 19.28
CA LEU A 258 -3.56 4.59 18.96
C LEU A 258 -3.88 4.33 17.48
N TRP A 259 -5.11 3.91 17.24
CA TRP A 259 -5.63 3.56 15.93
C TRP A 259 -6.92 4.32 15.67
N SER A 260 -7.09 4.85 14.46
CA SER A 260 -8.35 5.36 13.94
C SER A 260 -8.71 4.62 12.65
N PHE A 261 -9.94 4.12 12.58
CA PHE A 261 -10.46 3.47 11.38
C PHE A 261 -11.59 4.31 10.82
N MET A 262 -11.46 4.73 9.57
CA MET A 262 -12.26 5.82 9.02
C MET A 262 -12.74 5.58 7.58
N LYS A 263 -13.81 6.25 7.20
CA LYS A 263 -14.34 6.27 5.83
C LYS A 263 -14.92 7.66 5.53
N PRO A 264 -14.70 8.24 4.34
CA PRO A 264 -15.36 9.48 3.95
C PRO A 264 -16.89 9.34 3.99
N LEU A 265 -17.58 10.37 4.46
CA LEU A 265 -19.02 10.49 4.33
C LEU A 265 -19.34 10.78 2.85
N GLY A 266 -20.28 10.01 2.29
CA GLY A 266 -20.72 10.15 0.90
C GLY A 266 -21.72 11.27 0.67
#